data_AF-A0A2H0PBP7-F1
#
_entry.id   AF-A0A2H0PBP7-F1
#
_cell.length_a   1.000
_cell.length_b   1.000
_cell.length_c   1.000
_cell.angle_alpha   90.00
_cell.angle_beta   90.00
_cell.angle_gamma   90.00
#
_symmetry.space_group_name_H-M   'P 1'
#
loop_
_entity.id
_entity.type
_entity.pdbx_description
1 polymer ?
#
loop_
_entity_poly.entity_id
_entity_poly.type
_entity_poly.pdbx_seq_one_letter_code
_entity_poly.pdbx_strand_id
1 'polypeptide(L)'
;MHFLMRAKALVAFPGGFGTLDELFETLTLVQTAKKRPLPIVLVGKNFWKRLIDFDYLAEQGMTHWADNKLFKVVDTAEEGWDHIRKFWKAHKESLAAS
;
A
#
# COMPACT_ATOMS: atom_id res chain seq x y z
N MET A 1 -15.93 -0.18 -1.08
CA MET A 1 -16.18 0.73 0.07
C MET A 1 -16.10 2.23 -0.25
N HIS A 2 -16.77 3.12 0.52
CA HIS A 2 -16.76 4.59 0.34
C HIS A 2 -15.52 5.32 0.89
N PHE A 3 -14.77 4.75 1.85
CA PHE A 3 -13.69 5.47 2.56
C PHE A 3 -12.50 5.84 1.67
N LEU A 4 -12.19 4.99 0.70
CA LEU A 4 -11.11 5.24 -0.25
C LEU A 4 -11.36 6.52 -1.06
N MET A 5 -12.60 6.93 -1.31
CA MET A 5 -12.89 8.07 -2.19
C MET A 5 -12.20 9.38 -1.78
N ARG A 6 -11.90 9.56 -0.49
CA ARG A 6 -11.26 10.78 0.04
C ARG A 6 -9.92 10.55 0.73
N ALA A 7 -9.48 9.30 0.85
CA ALA A 7 -8.22 8.96 1.50
C ALA A 7 -7.01 9.46 0.70
N LYS A 8 -6.01 9.99 1.42
CA LYS A 8 -4.70 10.42 0.87
C LYS A 8 -3.57 9.42 1.13
N ALA A 9 -3.83 8.42 1.96
CA ALA A 9 -2.95 7.30 2.26
C ALA A 9 -3.81 6.18 2.87
N LEU A 10 -3.33 4.94 2.79
CA LEU A 10 -3.82 3.83 3.61
C LEU A 10 -2.70 3.45 4.58
N VAL A 11 -3.03 3.33 5.87
CA VAL A 11 -2.10 2.82 6.89
C VAL A 11 -2.78 1.65 7.59
N ALA A 12 -2.29 0.44 7.36
CA ALA A 12 -2.81 -0.78 7.93
C ALA A 12 -1.90 -1.27 9.08
N PHE A 13 -2.48 -1.34 10.27
CA PHE A 13 -1.86 -1.95 11.45
C PHE A 13 -2.16 -3.46 11.50
N PRO A 14 -1.50 -4.22 12.38
CA PRO A 14 -1.88 -5.62 12.61
C PRO A 14 -3.37 -5.75 12.93
N GLY A 15 -4.06 -6.61 12.18
CA GLY A 15 -5.52 -6.73 12.24
C GLY A 15 -6.02 -8.02 11.63
N GLY A 16 -7.33 -8.29 11.81
CA GLY A 16 -8.00 -9.48 11.31
C GLY A 16 -8.63 -9.28 9.92
N PHE A 17 -9.70 -10.02 9.64
CA PHE A 17 -10.36 -10.03 8.34
C PHE A 17 -10.80 -8.65 7.83
N GLY A 18 -11.33 -7.78 8.69
CA GLY A 18 -11.74 -6.44 8.25
C GLY A 18 -10.56 -5.58 7.75
N THR A 19 -9.39 -5.68 8.40
CA THR A 19 -8.18 -4.97 7.95
C THR A 19 -7.65 -5.57 6.65
N LEU A 20 -7.72 -6.89 6.51
CA LEU A 20 -7.29 -7.59 5.32
C LEU A 20 -8.19 -7.28 4.11
N ASP A 21 -9.51 -7.26 4.32
CA ASP A 21 -10.49 -6.91 3.29
C ASP A 21 -10.20 -5.52 2.69
N GLU A 22 -10.09 -4.51 3.54
CA GLU A 22 -9.76 -3.14 3.13
C GLU A 22 -8.38 -3.04 2.46
N LEU A 23 -7.38 -3.76 2.97
CA LEU A 23 -6.04 -3.79 2.38
C LEU A 23 -6.06 -4.37 0.97
N PHE A 24 -6.66 -5.55 0.78
CA PHE A 24 -6.68 -6.21 -0.53
C PHE A 24 -7.59 -5.51 -1.52
N GLU A 25 -8.72 -4.93 -1.09
CA GLU A 25 -9.54 -4.06 -1.96
C GLU A 25 -8.69 -2.89 -2.45
N THR A 26 -7.96 -2.22 -1.54
CA THR A 26 -7.12 -1.08 -1.88
C THR A 26 -5.99 -1.46 -2.84
N LEU A 27 -5.26 -2.54 -2.54
CA LEU A 27 -4.18 -3.03 -3.41
C LEU A 27 -4.71 -3.34 -4.81
N THR A 28 -5.82 -4.05 -4.92
CA THR A 28 -6.45 -4.40 -6.20
C THR A 28 -6.86 -3.15 -6.98
N LEU A 29 -7.47 -2.15 -6.32
CA LEU A 29 -7.90 -0.92 -6.97
C LEU A 29 -6.74 -0.05 -7.48
N VAL A 30 -5.63 0.00 -6.74
CA VAL A 30 -4.43 0.73 -7.16
C VAL A 30 -3.69 -0.03 -8.26
N GLN A 31 -3.50 -1.35 -8.10
CA GLN A 31 -2.88 -2.24 -9.07
C GLN A 31 -3.57 -2.17 -10.44
N THR A 32 -4.90 -2.18 -10.46
CA THR A 32 -5.70 -2.13 -11.70
C THR A 32 -5.93 -0.72 -12.23
N ALA A 33 -5.30 0.30 -11.63
CA ALA A 33 -5.50 1.72 -11.95
C ALA A 33 -6.96 2.20 -11.93
N LYS A 34 -7.87 1.45 -11.29
CA LYS A 34 -9.28 1.82 -11.10
C LYS A 34 -9.45 2.97 -10.11
N LYS A 35 -8.41 3.27 -9.35
CA LYS A 35 -8.40 4.36 -8.39
C LYS A 35 -7.07 5.13 -8.46
N ARG A 36 -7.11 6.42 -8.12
CA ARG A 36 -5.91 7.26 -8.08
C ARG A 36 -4.83 6.64 -7.18
N PRO A 37 -3.55 6.65 -7.60
CA PRO A 37 -2.45 6.19 -6.77
C PRO A 37 -2.44 6.86 -5.40
N LEU A 38 -2.20 6.08 -4.35
CA LEU A 38 -2.02 6.55 -2.98
C LEU A 38 -0.98 5.69 -2.26
N PRO A 39 -0.24 6.24 -1.30
CA PRO A 39 0.75 5.47 -0.54
C PRO A 39 0.05 4.51 0.43
N ILE A 40 0.47 3.25 0.42
CA ILE A 40 -0.02 2.19 1.30
C ILE A 40 1.11 1.82 2.28
N VAL A 41 0.83 1.90 3.58
CA VAL A 41 1.79 1.61 4.65
C VAL A 41 1.29 0.45 5.48
N LEU A 42 2.14 -0.54 5.70
CA LEU A 42 1.88 -1.69 6.56
C LEU A 42 2.74 -1.56 7.82
N VAL A 43 2.13 -1.43 9.00
CA VAL A 43 2.86 -1.25 10.27
C VAL A 43 3.08 -2.60 10.95
N GLY A 44 4.30 -2.85 11.42
CA GLY A 44 4.69 -4.05 12.17
C GLY A 44 5.24 -5.16 11.28
N LYS A 45 6.52 -5.07 10.90
CA LYS A 45 7.16 -5.97 9.94
C LYS A 45 7.02 -7.45 10.29
N ASN A 46 7.18 -7.80 11.58
CA ASN A 46 7.06 -9.18 12.04
C ASN A 46 5.65 -9.77 11.82
N PHE A 47 4.60 -8.97 12.02
CA PHE A 47 3.22 -9.41 11.79
C PHE A 47 3.00 -9.75 10.32
N TRP A 48 3.30 -8.82 9.42
CA TRP A 48 3.07 -8.99 7.98
C TRP A 48 3.91 -10.12 7.39
N LYS A 49 5.18 -10.25 7.80
CA LYS A 49 6.06 -11.35 7.37
C LYS A 49 5.50 -12.74 7.72
N ARG A 50 4.82 -12.87 8.87
CA ARG A 50 4.22 -14.14 9.30
C ARG A 50 2.84 -14.38 8.70
N LEU A 51 2.11 -13.31 8.39
CA LEU A 51 0.74 -13.40 7.88
C LEU A 51 0.69 -13.77 6.40
N ILE A 52 1.54 -13.15 5.58
CA ILE A 52 1.51 -13.32 4.13
C ILE A 52 2.89 -13.14 3.51
N ASP A 53 3.21 -14.03 2.59
CA ASP A 53 4.36 -13.90 1.71
C ASP A 53 3.91 -13.35 0.36
N PHE A 54 4.14 -12.05 0.15
CA PHE A 54 3.78 -11.36 -1.09
C PHE A 54 4.71 -11.73 -2.26
N ASP A 55 5.95 -12.15 -1.98
CA ASP A 55 6.87 -12.60 -3.03
C ASP A 55 6.40 -13.96 -3.55
N TYR A 56 5.96 -14.85 -2.65
CA TYR A 56 5.37 -16.13 -3.05
C TYR A 56 4.13 -15.97 -3.96
N LEU A 57 3.28 -14.96 -3.72
CA LEU A 57 2.17 -14.68 -4.63
C LEU A 57 2.65 -14.31 -6.05
N ALA A 58 3.72 -13.53 -6.15
CA ALA A 58 4.31 -13.18 -7.44
C ALA A 58 4.99 -14.38 -8.11
N GLU A 59 5.68 -15.24 -7.34
CA GLU A 59 6.26 -16.50 -7.81
C GLU A 59 5.22 -17.44 -8.41
N GLN A 60 4.03 -17.52 -7.79
CA GLN A 60 2.92 -18.34 -8.29
C GLN A 60 2.17 -17.68 -9.47
N GLY A 61 2.56 -16.49 -9.91
CA GLY A 61 1.90 -15.77 -10.99
C GLY A 61 0.54 -15.18 -10.62
N MET A 62 0.24 -15.04 -9.33
CA MET A 62 -1.02 -14.47 -8.84
C MET A 62 -0.98 -12.93 -8.83
N THR A 63 0.21 -12.36 -8.69
CA THR A 63 0.50 -10.93 -8.79
C THR A 63 1.78 -10.70 -9.61
N HIS A 64 2.06 -9.46 -10.00
CA HIS A 64 3.34 -9.11 -10.60
C HIS A 64 4.35 -8.75 -9.51
N TRP A 65 5.64 -9.05 -9.74
CA TRP A 65 6.73 -8.60 -8.86
C TRP A 65 6.75 -7.09 -8.63
N ALA A 66 6.30 -6.30 -9.62
CA ALA A 66 6.21 -4.85 -9.49
C ALA A 66 5.14 -4.40 -8.48
N ASP A 67 4.13 -5.23 -8.19
CA ASP A 67 3.04 -4.90 -7.27
C ASP A 67 3.51 -4.84 -5.82
N ASN A 68 4.63 -5.49 -5.49
CA ASN A 68 5.26 -5.39 -4.17
C ASN A 68 5.83 -3.98 -3.90
N LYS A 69 5.86 -3.10 -4.90
CA LYS A 69 6.18 -1.67 -4.75
C LYS A 69 4.98 -0.80 -4.39
N LEU A 70 3.76 -1.36 -4.39
CA LEU A 70 2.53 -0.61 -4.08
C LEU A 70 2.43 -0.25 -2.59
N PHE A 71 3.12 -0.97 -1.72
CA PHE A 71 3.09 -0.75 -0.27
C PHE A 71 4.49 -0.69 0.33
N LYS A 72 4.58 -0.10 1.54
CA LYS A 72 5.81 -0.08 2.34
C LYS A 72 5.53 -0.64 3.74
N VAL A 73 6.31 -1.66 4.13
CA VAL A 73 6.28 -2.18 5.50
C VAL A 73 7.25 -1.41 6.40
N VAL A 74 6.76 -0.96 7.56
CA VAL A 74 7.49 -0.09 8.50
C VAL A 74 7.29 -0.56 9.94
N ASP A 75 8.18 -0.18 10.85
CA ASP A 75 7.99 -0.43 12.29
C ASP A 75 7.72 0.84 13.11
N THR A 76 7.98 2.02 12.54
CA THR A 76 7.82 3.30 13.25
C THR A 76 6.87 4.24 12.50
N ALA A 77 6.26 5.16 13.26
CA ALA A 77 5.39 6.18 12.69
C ALA A 77 6.18 7.12 11.77
N GLU A 78 7.42 7.42 12.12
CA GLU A 78 8.34 8.26 11.36
C GLU A 78 8.62 7.68 9.98
N GLU A 79 8.94 6.38 9.89
CA GLU A 79 9.15 5.69 8.62
C GLU A 79 7.89 5.75 7.73
N GLY A 80 6.72 5.50 8.32
CA GLY A 80 5.44 5.56 7.62
C GLY A 80 5.12 6.97 7.11
N TRP A 81 5.32 7.98 7.94
CA TRP A 81 5.12 9.38 7.59
C TRP A 81 6.06 9.84 6.47
N ASP A 82 7.34 9.47 6.56
CA ASP A 82 8.32 9.78 5.53
C ASP A 82 7.97 9.18 4.18
N HIS A 83 7.48 7.94 4.16
CA HIS A 83 7.00 7.31 2.93
C HIS A 83 5.84 8.10 2.30
N ILE A 84 4.83 8.45 3.08
CA ILE A 84 3.67 9.23 2.62
C ILE A 84 4.11 10.60 2.07
N ARG A 85 5.00 11.30 2.79
CA ARG A 85 5.50 12.62 2.38
C ARG A 85 6.28 12.54 1.06
N LYS A 86 7.18 11.56 0.93
CA LYS A 86 7.99 11.35 -0.29
C LYS A 86 7.12 11.02 -1.49
N PHE A 87 6.12 10.15 -1.32
CA PHE A 87 5.15 9.82 -2.37
C PHE A 87 4.48 11.07 -2.94
N TRP A 88 3.92 11.92 -2.08
CA TRP A 88 3.21 13.12 -2.54
C TRP A 88 4.13 14.22 -3.08
N LYS A 89 5.37 14.30 -2.60
CA LYS A 89 6.38 15.20 -3.18
C LYS A 89 6.67 14.82 -4.64
N ALA A 90 7.00 13.55 -4.89
CA ALA A 90 7.26 13.05 -6.24
C ALA A 90 6.04 13.18 -7.15
N HIS A 91 4.84 12.93 -6.61
CA HIS A 91 3.60 13.04 -7.40
C HIS A 91 3.28 14.50 -7.78
N LYS A 92 3.54 15.48 -6.91
CA LYS A 92 3.42 16.91 -7.25
C LYS A 92 4.40 17.33 -8.34
N GLU A 93 5.64 16.86 -8.27
CA GLU A 93 6.67 17.15 -9.27
C GLU A 93 6.27 16.57 -10.65
N SER A 94 5.72 15.35 -10.68
CA SER A 94 5.22 14.74 -11.91
C SER A 94 4.04 15.50 -12.52
N LEU A 95 3.12 16.04 -11.71
CA LEU A 95 1.98 16.84 -12.18
C LEU A 95 2.39 18.24 -12.65
N ALA A 96 3.49 18.79 -12.12
CA ALA A 96 4.02 20.08 -12.54
C ALA A 96 4.83 19.99 -13.85
N ALA A 97 5.29 18.79 -14.21
CA ALA A 97 6.08 18.53 -15.42
C ALA A 97 5.24 18.07 -16.63
N SER A 98 3.92 17.93 -16.47
CA SER A 98 2.93 17.52 -17.48
C SER A 98 1.97 18.64 -17.82
#